data_AF-A0A7K0VJL1-F1
#
_entry.id   AF-A0A7K0VJL1-F1
#
_cell.length_a   1.000
_cell.length_b   1.000
_cell.length_c   1.000
_cell.angle_alpha   90.00
_cell.angle_beta   90.00
_cell.angle_gamma   90.00
#
_symmetry.space_group_name_H-M   'P 1'
#
loop_
_entity.id
_entity.type
_entity.pdbx_description
1 polymer ?
#
loop_
_entity_poly.entity_id
_entity_poly.type
_entity_poly.pdbx_seq_one_letter_code
_entity_poly.pdbx_strand_id
1 'polypeptide(L)'
;MTDTTVQPRAHARIVYLGPVSPHWEVDFGYGDHTLLSEFRARVLARLVLLPRDDPQFRRNRERVVRDAEREGISIEWLLGYADEEEQQ
;
A
#
# COMPACT_ATOMS: atom_id res chain seq x y z
N MET A 1 -0.87 -19.79 -25.82
CA MET A 1 -0.41 -19.49 -24.46
C MET A 1 -1.57 -18.85 -23.73
N THR A 2 -2.31 -19.61 -22.93
CA THR A 2 -3.36 -19.06 -22.07
C THR A 2 -2.68 -18.34 -20.92
N ASP A 3 -2.70 -17.01 -20.96
CA ASP A 3 -2.37 -16.17 -19.82
C ASP A 3 -3.44 -16.44 -18.75
N THR A 4 -3.16 -17.36 -17.83
CA THR A 4 -4.03 -17.61 -16.68
C THR A 4 -3.84 -16.42 -15.76
N THR A 5 -4.64 -15.37 -15.95
CA THR A 5 -4.74 -14.25 -15.01
C THR A 5 -5.24 -14.82 -13.70
N VAL A 6 -4.31 -15.19 -12.80
CA VAL A 6 -4.64 -15.64 -11.46
C VAL A 6 -5.33 -14.47 -10.77
N GLN A 7 -6.62 -14.62 -10.49
CA GLN A 7 -7.37 -13.57 -9.81
C GLN A 7 -6.77 -13.35 -8.41
N PRO A 8 -6.55 -12.10 -7.99
CA PRO A 8 -6.05 -11.81 -6.66
C PRO A 8 -6.98 -12.38 -5.60
N ARG A 9 -6.42 -13.12 -4.64
CA ARG A 9 -7.18 -13.73 -3.53
C ARG A 9 -7.50 -12.76 -2.40
N ALA A 10 -6.91 -11.57 -2.43
CA ALA A 10 -7.16 -10.49 -1.48
C ALA A 10 -6.90 -9.11 -2.08
N HIS A 11 -7.35 -8.07 -1.40
CA HIS A 11 -7.17 -6.67 -1.79
C HIS A 11 -6.86 -5.77 -0.59
N ALA A 12 -5.85 -4.90 -0.73
CA ALA A 12 -5.48 -3.90 0.26
C ALA A 12 -5.30 -2.51 -0.36
N ARG A 13 -5.70 -1.47 0.36
CA ARG A 13 -5.51 -0.06 -0.01
C ARG A 13 -4.47 0.56 0.91
N ILE A 14 -3.41 1.14 0.33
CA ILE A 14 -2.35 1.81 1.07
C ILE A 14 -2.57 3.31 0.94
N VAL A 15 -2.94 3.94 2.05
CA VAL A 15 -3.43 5.32 2.09
C VAL A 15 -2.36 6.22 2.65
N TYR A 16 -2.06 7.32 1.96
CA TYR A 16 -1.23 8.39 2.49
C TYR A 16 -2.09 9.32 3.34
N LEU A 17 -1.80 9.40 4.63
CA LEU A 17 -2.53 10.22 5.60
C LEU A 17 -2.00 11.67 5.68
N GLY A 18 -0.81 11.91 5.14
CA GLY A 18 -0.19 13.24 5.10
C GLY A 18 1.21 13.31 5.73
N PRO A 19 1.74 14.52 5.94
CA PRO A 19 3.12 14.75 6.37
C PRO A 19 3.33 14.55 7.88
N VAL A 20 2.28 14.23 8.64
CA VAL A 20 2.36 13.96 10.09
C VAL A 20 2.27 12.46 10.32
N SER A 21 3.09 11.94 11.24
CA SER A 21 3.09 10.50 11.56
C SER A 21 1.80 10.11 12.32
N PRO A 22 1.19 8.94 12.01
CA PRO A 22 1.61 7.98 10.99
C PRO A 22 1.26 8.46 9.57
N HIS A 23 2.25 8.45 8.67
CA HIS A 23 2.08 8.91 7.28
C HIS A 23 1.20 7.99 6.43
N TRP A 24 1.04 6.73 6.86
CA TRP A 24 0.42 5.68 6.07
C TRP A 24 -0.56 4.87 6.88
N GLU A 25 -1.65 4.50 6.22
CA GLU A 25 -2.61 3.50 6.68
C GLU A 25 -2.74 2.38 5.65
N VAL A 26 -3.15 1.20 6.11
CA VAL A 26 -3.46 0.06 5.25
C VAL A 26 -4.83 -0.45 5.60
N ASP A 27 -5.75 -0.29 4.66
CA ASP A 27 -7.12 -0.78 4.70
C ASP A 27 -7.26 -2.07 3.90
N PHE A 28 -8.26 -2.87 4.24
CA PHE A 28 -8.56 -4.13 3.58
C PHE A 28 -9.89 -4.04 2.83
N GLY A 29 -9.92 -4.55 1.60
CA GLY A 29 -11.15 -4.68 0.82
C GLY A 29 -11.80 -6.04 1.04
N TYR A 30 -11.13 -7.10 0.59
CA TYR A 30 -11.57 -8.49 0.73
C TYR A 30 -10.37 -9.43 0.88
N GLY A 31 -10.61 -10.64 1.36
CA GLY A 31 -9.60 -11.71 1.48
C GLY A 31 -9.44 -12.23 2.90
N ASP A 32 -8.48 -13.14 3.09
CA ASP A 32 -8.18 -13.72 4.41
C ASP A 32 -7.60 -12.66 5.36
N HIS A 33 -8.17 -12.54 6.56
CA HIS A 33 -7.81 -11.50 7.52
C HIS A 33 -6.39 -11.70 8.10
N THR A 34 -5.96 -12.94 8.31
CA THR A 34 -4.62 -13.24 8.84
C THR A 34 -3.56 -12.83 7.83
N LEU A 35 -3.72 -13.26 6.57
CA LEU A 35 -2.86 -12.87 5.46
C LEU A 35 -2.72 -11.34 5.34
N LEU A 36 -3.85 -10.64 5.34
CA LEU A 36 -3.88 -9.18 5.20
C LEU A 36 -3.27 -8.47 6.42
N SER A 37 -3.48 -8.99 7.63
CA SER A 37 -2.89 -8.44 8.86
C SER A 37 -1.37 -8.55 8.87
N GLU A 38 -0.84 -9.70 8.45
CA GLU A 38 0.61 -9.91 8.30
C GLU A 38 1.21 -9.03 7.20
N PHE A 39 0.50 -8.90 6.07
CA PHE A 39 0.89 -7.99 4.99
C PHE A 39 0.93 -6.55 5.47
N ARG A 40 -0.11 -6.06 6.18
CA ARG A 40 -0.14 -4.73 6.78
C ARG A 40 1.04 -4.48 7.70
N ALA A 41 1.39 -5.42 8.57
CA ALA A 41 2.55 -5.28 9.46
C ALA A 41 3.85 -5.08 8.65
N ARG A 42 4.04 -5.86 7.57
CA ARG A 42 5.19 -5.73 6.66
C ARG A 42 5.22 -4.43 5.87
N VAL A 43 4.06 -3.91 5.45
CA VAL A 43 3.94 -2.61 4.77
C VAL A 43 4.30 -1.48 5.74
N LEU A 44 3.66 -1.45 6.91
CA LEU A 44 3.89 -0.39 7.89
C LEU A 44 5.33 -0.40 8.41
N ALA A 45 5.93 -1.56 8.66
CA ALA A 45 7.34 -1.65 9.04
C ALA A 45 8.30 -1.01 8.02
N ARG A 46 7.92 -0.96 6.73
CA ARG A 46 8.71 -0.32 5.68
C ARG A 46 8.39 1.15 5.50
N LEU A 47 7.17 1.58 5.79
CA LEU A 47 6.68 2.91 5.42
C LEU A 47 6.50 3.86 6.61
N VAL A 48 6.41 3.38 7.86
CA VAL A 48 5.99 4.17 9.02
C VAL A 48 6.83 5.43 9.27
N LEU A 49 8.12 5.41 8.94
CA LEU A 49 9.03 6.56 9.09
C LEU A 49 9.28 7.34 7.80
N LEU A 50 8.65 6.96 6.70
CA LEU A 50 8.96 7.51 5.37
C LEU A 50 7.77 8.33 4.87
N PRO A 51 7.89 9.67 4.76
CA PRO A 51 6.91 10.44 4.00
C PRO A 51 6.97 10.08 2.50
N ARG A 52 5.95 10.48 1.74
CA ARG A 52 5.83 10.17 0.30
C ARG A 52 7.02 10.63 -0.53
N ASP A 53 7.59 11.78 -0.21
CA ASP A 53 8.65 12.41 -1.01
C ASP A 53 10.06 11.96 -0.59
N ASP A 54 10.17 11.04 0.37
CA ASP A 54 11.45 10.47 0.81
C ASP A 54 12.07 9.58 -0.30
N PRO A 55 13.38 9.68 -0.61
CA PRO A 55 14.02 8.83 -1.61
C PRO A 55 13.89 7.32 -1.36
N GLN A 56 13.88 6.90 -0.09
CA GLN A 56 13.74 5.50 0.32
C GLN A 56 12.31 4.97 0.09
N PHE A 57 11.31 5.86 0.03
CA PHE A 57 9.92 5.47 -0.24
C PHE A 57 9.79 4.67 -1.53
N ARG A 58 10.44 5.10 -2.63
CA ARG A 58 10.35 4.41 -3.94
C ARG A 58 10.82 2.96 -3.86
N ARG A 59 11.94 2.72 -3.16
CA ARG A 59 12.48 1.37 -2.96
C ARG A 59 11.58 0.50 -2.09
N ASN A 60 11.02 1.08 -1.03
CA ASN A 60 10.12 0.34 -0.15
C ASN A 60 8.77 0.06 -0.83
N ARG A 61 8.27 0.97 -1.66
CA ARG A 61 7.10 0.78 -2.51
C ARG A 61 7.27 -0.42 -3.46
N GLU A 62 8.41 -0.52 -4.14
CA GLU A 62 8.72 -1.69 -4.98
C GLU A 62 8.74 -3.00 -4.18
N ARG A 63 9.32 -2.99 -2.97
CA ARG A 63 9.31 -4.16 -2.08
C ARG A 63 7.90 -4.55 -1.66
N VAL A 64 7.05 -3.58 -1.36
CA VAL A 64 5.63 -3.82 -1.01
C VAL A 64 4.87 -4.41 -2.19
N VAL A 65 5.10 -3.93 -3.41
CA VAL A 65 4.52 -4.52 -4.64
C VAL A 65 4.94 -5.98 -4.79
N ARG A 66 6.22 -6.29 -4.60
CA ARG A 66 6.72 -7.68 -4.67
C ARG A 66 6.14 -8.59 -3.60
N ASP A 67 5.98 -8.11 -2.37
CA ASP A 67 5.32 -8.86 -1.31
C ASP A 67 3.86 -9.18 -1.69
N ALA A 68 3.15 -8.19 -2.22
CA ALA A 68 1.76 -8.33 -2.65
C ALA A 68 1.62 -9.34 -3.81
N GLU A 69 2.47 -9.23 -4.84
CA GLU A 69 2.54 -10.17 -5.97
C GLU A 69 2.76 -11.62 -5.49
N ARG A 70 3.74 -11.83 -4.61
CA ARG A 70 4.08 -13.16 -4.07
C ARG A 70 2.92 -13.81 -3.32
N GLU A 71 2.09 -13.00 -2.68
CA GLU A 71 1.00 -13.45 -1.83
C GLU A 71 -0.36 -13.44 -2.54
N GLY A 72 -0.43 -13.04 -3.81
CA GLY A 72 -1.66 -12.93 -4.58
C GLY A 72 -2.60 -11.85 -4.04
N ILE A 73 -2.04 -10.78 -3.48
CA ILE A 73 -2.77 -9.63 -2.95
C ILE A 73 -2.73 -8.52 -4.00
N SER A 74 -3.89 -8.04 -4.42
CA SER A 74 -3.96 -6.80 -5.20
C SER A 74 -3.80 -5.60 -4.28
N ILE A 75 -3.09 -4.57 -4.74
CA ILE A 75 -2.88 -3.36 -3.96
C ILE A 75 -3.28 -2.13 -4.74
N GLU A 76 -3.85 -1.16 -4.04
CA GLU A 76 -4.16 0.17 -4.54
C GLU A 76 -3.42 1.22 -3.68
N TRP A 77 -2.88 2.26 -4.33
CA TRP A 77 -2.21 3.36 -3.64
C TRP A 77 -3.12 4.59 -3.67
N LEU A 78 -3.60 5.00 -2.50
CA LEU A 78 -4.39 6.22 -2.32
C LEU A 78 -3.48 7.32 -1.79
N LEU A 79 -2.83 8.06 -2.69
CA LEU A 79 -1.84 9.09 -2.31
C LEU A 79 -2.46 10.45 -1.96
N GLY A 80 -3.79 10.54 -1.97
CA GLY A 80 -4.53 11.81 -1.97
C GLY A 80 -4.33 12.55 -3.30
N TYR A 81 -5.41 13.05 -3.90
CA TYR A 81 -5.27 14.26 -4.69
C TYR A 81 -4.93 15.35 -3.69
N ALA A 82 -3.85 16.08 -3.93
CA ALA A 82 -3.50 17.26 -3.16
C ALA A 82 -4.50 18.39 -3.50
N ASP A 83 -5.78 18.21 -3.20
CA ASP A 83 -6.82 19.20 -3.48
C ASP A 83 -7.13 20.04 -2.24
N GLU A 84 -6.11 20.67 -1.63
CA GLU A 84 -6.30 21.76 -0.65
C GLU A 84 -5.18 22.83 -0.73
N GLU A 85 -4.72 23.20 -1.93
CA GLU A 85 -4.06 24.51 -2.17
C GLU A 85 -4.74 25.33 -3.29
N GLU A 86 -6.05 25.13 -3.51
CA GLU A 86 -6.92 26.04 -4.27
C GLU A 86 -8.04 26.65 -3.40
N GLN A 87 -7.74 26.94 -2.13
CA GLN A 87 -8.57 27.79 -1.28
C GLN A 87 -7.72 28.79 -0.49
N GLN A 88 -7.16 29.78 -1.19
CA GLN A 88 -7.14 31.20 -0.83
C GLN A 88 -6.46 32.08 -1.89
#